data_AF-A0A3B0PX95-F1
#
_entry.id   AF-A0A3B0PX95-F1
#
_cell.length_a   1.000
_cell.length_b   1.000
_cell.length_c   1.000
_cell.angle_alpha   90.00
_cell.angle_beta   90.00
_cell.angle_gamma   90.00
#
_symmetry.space_group_name_H-M   'P 1'
#
loop_
_entity.id
_entity.type
_entity.pdbx_description
1 polymer ?
#
loop_
_entity_poly.entity_id
_entity_poly.type
_entity_poly.pdbx_seq_one_letter_code
_entity_poly.pdbx_strand_id
1 'polypeptide(L)' 'MVLQNVGKTHTNRNVYDIIKALPNNVATLTVFFENSDTTSLLALENRHLKELNIYTTGQVNSGLW' A
#
# COMPACT_ATOMS: atom_id res chain seq x y z
N MET A 1 6.57 -3.06 9.12
CA MET A 1 5.19 -2.54 9.32
C MET A 1 4.28 -3.11 8.25
N VAL A 2 3.02 -3.39 8.58
CA VAL A 2 2.04 -3.95 7.63
C VAL A 2 0.84 -3.03 7.48
N LEU A 3 0.47 -2.72 6.23
CA LEU A 3 -0.72 -1.97 5.85
C LEU A 3 -1.67 -2.88 5.08
N GLN A 4 -2.90 -2.99 5.56
CA GLN A 4 -3.95 -3.80 4.94
C GLN A 4 -5.14 -2.93 4.52
N ASN A 5 -5.95 -3.47 3.61
CA ASN A 5 -7.16 -2.83 3.09
C ASN A 5 -6.86 -1.49 2.38
N VAL A 6 -5.72 -1.38 1.71
CA VAL A 6 -5.36 -0.15 0.98
C VAL A 6 -6.21 -0.06 -0.29
N GLY A 7 -6.82 1.10 -0.52
CA GLY A 7 -7.76 1.30 -1.64
C GLY A 7 -9.18 0.76 -1.38
N LYS A 8 -9.48 0.22 -0.19
CA LYS A 8 -10.82 -0.28 0.14
C LYS A 8 -11.85 0.84 0.15
N THR A 9 -12.92 0.70 -0.62
CA THR A 9 -14.06 1.65 -0.61
C THR A 9 -14.71 1.73 0.76
N HIS A 10 -15.21 2.92 1.15
CA HIS A 10 -15.87 3.19 2.44
C HIS A 10 -14.97 3.03 3.69
N THR A 11 -13.67 3.24 3.53
CA THR A 11 -12.75 3.36 4.66
C THR A 11 -12.52 4.83 5.02
N ASN A 12 -12.50 5.15 6.32
CA ASN A 12 -12.07 6.47 6.81
C ASN A 12 -10.54 6.59 6.92
N ARG A 13 -9.81 5.55 6.46
CA ARG A 13 -8.36 5.44 6.60
C ARG A 13 -7.67 5.99 5.36
N ASN A 14 -7.07 7.18 5.47
CA ASN A 14 -6.20 7.70 4.42
C ASN A 14 -4.80 7.07 4.52
N VAL A 15 -4.50 6.13 3.62
CA VAL A 15 -3.22 5.40 3.63
C VAL A 15 -2.05 6.30 3.22
N TYR A 16 -2.29 7.28 2.35
CA TYR A 16 -1.27 8.29 2.00
C TYR A 16 -0.76 9.01 3.25
N ASP A 17 -1.67 9.50 4.11
CA ASP A 17 -1.30 10.22 5.34
C ASP A 17 -0.56 9.31 6.34
N ILE A 18 -0.93 8.03 6.41
CA ILE A 18 -0.25 7.06 7.26
C ILE A 18 1.19 6.84 6.79
N ILE A 19 1.40 6.67 5.49
CA ILE A 19 2.74 6.50 4.91
C ILE A 19 3.56 7.79 5.12
N LYS A 20 2.94 8.95 4.98
CA LYS A 20 3.58 10.25 5.23
C LYS A 20 3.95 10.45 6.70
N ALA A 21 3.21 9.89 7.64
CA ALA A 21 3.55 9.95 9.06
C ALA A 21 4.64 8.95 9.48
N LEU A 22 5.09 8.06 8.57
CA LEU A 22 6.13 7.09 8.91
C LEU A 22 7.46 7.79 9.23
N PRO A 23 8.21 7.26 10.21
CA PRO A 23 9.56 7.72 10.47
C PRO A 23 10.45 7.49 9.24
N ASN A 24 11.49 8.30 9.09
CA ASN A 24 12.35 8.25 7.89
C ASN A 24 13.09 6.91 7.71
N ASN A 25 13.20 6.08 8.74
CA ASN A 25 14.02 4.86 8.80
C ASN A 25 13.18 3.59 9.02
N VAL A 26 12.09 3.41 8.30
CA VAL A 26 11.33 2.15 8.32
C VAL A 26 12.12 1.06 7.58
N ALA A 27 12.48 -0.02 8.26
CA ALA A 27 13.19 -1.13 7.63
C ALA A 27 12.34 -1.81 6.54
N THR A 28 11.17 -2.35 6.89
CA THR A 28 10.31 -3.07 5.95
C THR A 28 8.89 -2.53 6.00
N LEU A 29 8.32 -2.22 4.85
CA LEU A 29 6.90 -1.90 4.68
C LEU A 29 6.23 -2.95 3.80
N THR A 30 5.16 -3.56 4.30
CA THR A 30 4.32 -4.48 3.53
C THR A 30 2.94 -3.88 3.32
N VAL A 31 2.47 -3.82 2.08
CA VAL A 31 1.20 -3.21 1.70
C VAL A 31 0.31 -4.22 0.97
N PHE A 32 -0.92 -4.38 1.43
CA PHE A 32 -1.97 -5.19 0.79
C PHE A 32 -3.06 -4.28 0.22
N PHE A 33 -3.13 -4.21 -1.11
CA PHE A 33 -4.13 -3.46 -1.87
C PHE A 33 -5.36 -4.32 -2.16
N GLU A 34 -6.54 -3.70 -2.06
CA GLU A 34 -7.84 -4.30 -2.39
C GLU A 34 -8.28 -4.02 -3.83
N ASN A 35 -7.60 -3.09 -4.51
CA ASN A 35 -7.86 -2.72 -5.90
C ASN A 35 -6.55 -2.31 -6.60
N SER A 36 -6.66 -1.75 -7.81
CA SER A 36 -5.53 -1.27 -8.60
C SER A 36 -5.11 0.19 -8.30
N ASP A 37 -5.75 0.86 -7.34
CA ASP A 37 -5.40 2.24 -6.97
C ASP A 37 -4.15 2.24 -6.07
N THR A 38 -3.03 2.68 -6.66
CA THR A 38 -1.73 2.76 -6.00
C THR A 38 -1.31 4.18 -5.64
N THR A 39 -2.18 5.18 -5.79
CA THR A 39 -1.86 6.61 -5.56
C THR A 39 -1.30 6.89 -4.17
N SER A 40 -1.70 6.11 -3.17
CA SER A 40 -1.18 6.20 -1.80
C SER A 40 0.33 5.98 -1.70
N LEU A 41 0.95 5.26 -2.64
CA LEU A 41 2.40 5.01 -2.65
C LEU A 41 3.22 6.25 -2.97
N LEU A 42 2.61 7.33 -3.49
CA LEU A 42 3.30 8.60 -3.70
C LEU A 42 3.89 9.17 -2.39
N ALA A 43 3.30 8.86 -1.23
CA ALA A 43 3.84 9.25 0.07
C ALA A 43 5.18 8.57 0.42
N LEU A 44 5.61 7.56 -0.35
CA LEU A 44 6.93 6.95 -0.23
C LEU A 44 8.05 7.77 -0.88
N GLU A 45 7.70 8.79 -1.67
CA GLU A 45 8.68 9.68 -2.28
C GLU A 45 9.54 10.33 -1.17
N ASN A 46 10.84 10.06 -1.18
CA ASN A 46 11.83 10.46 -0.16
C ASN A 46 11.77 9.70 1.19
N ARG A 47 11.13 8.53 1.26
CA ARG A 47 11.22 7.62 2.43
C ARG A 47 12.34 6.60 2.23
N HIS A 48 13.20 6.45 3.24
CA HIS A 48 14.28 5.45 3.20
C HIS A 48 13.77 4.11 3.73
N LEU A 49 13.26 3.28 2.82
CA LEU A 49 12.90 1.90 3.11
C LEU A 49 14.06 0.97 2.78
N LYS A 50 14.31 -0.02 3.63
CA LYS A 50 15.21 -1.13 3.30
C LYS A 50 14.51 -2.16 2.39
N GLU A 51 13.20 -2.34 2.57
CA GLU A 51 12.41 -3.32 1.85
C GLU A 51 10.94 -2.87 1.71
N LEU A 52 10.36 -3.09 0.53
CA LEU A 52 8.97 -2.82 0.21
C LEU A 52 8.33 -4.05 -0.41
N ASN A 53 7.30 -4.59 0.26
CA ASN A 53 6.52 -5.72 -0.22
C ASN A 53 5.11 -5.24 -0.59
N ILE A 54 4.68 -5.49 -1.83
CA ILE A 54 3.37 -5.09 -2.33
C ILE A 54 2.61 -6.33 -2.77
N TYR A 55 1.41 -6.48 -2.24
CA TYR A 55 0.47 -7.52 -2.59
C TYR A 55 -0.85 -6.89 -3.01
N THR A 56 -1.53 -7.51 -3.96
CA THR A 56 -2.92 -7.18 -4.30
C THR A 56 -3.78 -8.41 -4.08
N THR A 57 -4.96 -8.23 -3.48
CA THR A 57 -5.96 -9.29 -3.31
C THR A 57 -6.90 -9.40 -4.51
N GLY A 58 -6.63 -8.65 -5.59
CA GLY A 58 -7.42 -8.66 -6.82
C GLY A 58 -7.61 -10.08 -7.38
N GLN A 59 -8.85 -10.43 -7.68
CA GLN A 59 -9.16 -11.65 -8.42
C GLN A 59 -8.55 -11.53 -9.82
N VAL A 60 -7.59 -12.40 -10.14
CA VAL A 60 -7.26 -12.66 -11.55
C VAL A 60 -8.50 -13.35 -12.11
N ASN A 61 -9.23 -12.67 -12.99
CA ASN A 61 -10.33 -13.28 -13.72
C ASN A 61 -9.71 -14.28 -14.71
N SER A 62 -9.50 -15.52 -14.25
CA SER A 62 -8.80 -16.58 -14.98
C SER A 62 -9.59 -17.08 -16.20
N GLY A 63 -10.81 -16.59 -16.43
CA GLY A 63 -11.65 -16.92 -17.59
C GLY A 63 -11.34 -16.14 -18.87
N LEU A 64 -10.25 -15.36 -18.91
CA LEU A 64 -9.82 -14.59 -20.09
C LEU A 64 -8.45 -15.05 -20.66
N TRP A 65 -7.99 -16.25 -20.28
CA TRP A 65 -6.81 -16.90 -20.88
C TRP A 65 -7.25 -18.06 -21.77
#